data_AF-A0AAW7EDX2-F1
#
_entry.id   AF-A0AAW7EDX2-F1
#
_cell.length_a   1.000
_cell.length_b   1.000
_cell.length_c   1.000
_cell.angle_alpha   90.00
_cell.angle_beta   90.00
_cell.angle_gamma   90.00
#
_symmetry.space_group_name_H-M   'P 1'
#
loop_
_entity.id
_entity.type
_entity.pdbx_description
1 polymer ?
#
loop_
_entity_poly.entity_id
_entity_poly.type
_entity_poly.pdbx_seq_one_letter_code
_entity_poly.pdbx_strand_id
1 'polypeptide(L)'
;MQPQWEVADVLRKVGLSHQNFTVHQEKTLRALTLCRTAALGGHVDACDACGNISISYNSCRNRHCPKCQGHKREEWIQAREQDLLPCSYYHLVFTLPDSLNG
;
A
#
# COMPACT_ATOMS: atom_id res chain seq x y z
N MET A 1 16.60 -4.90 -5.20
CA MET A 1 16.67 -6.33 -4.86
C MET A 1 15.27 -6.77 -4.47
N GLN A 2 14.68 -7.79 -5.10
CA GLN A 2 13.36 -8.28 -4.67
C GLN A 2 13.52 -9.10 -3.38
N PRO A 3 12.63 -8.91 -2.38
CA PRO A 3 12.73 -9.66 -1.14
C PRO A 3 12.41 -11.14 -1.37
N GLN A 4 13.06 -12.03 -0.62
CA GLN A 4 12.80 -13.48 -0.68
C GLN A 4 11.35 -13.82 -0.30
N TRP A 5 10.73 -13.01 0.56
CA TRP A 5 9.36 -13.18 1.03
C TRP A 5 8.62 -11.85 0.99
N GLU A 6 7.37 -11.89 0.53
CA GLU A 6 6.45 -10.76 0.58
C GLU A 6 5.40 -10.95 1.69
N VAL A 7 4.76 -9.86 2.09
CA VAL A 7 3.62 -9.91 3.03
C VAL A 7 2.52 -10.86 2.54
N ALA A 8 2.28 -10.92 1.23
CA ALA A 8 1.31 -11.83 0.64
C ALA A 8 1.68 -13.32 0.83
N ASP A 9 2.97 -13.67 0.93
CA ASP A 9 3.40 -15.05 1.22
C ASP A 9 3.09 -15.43 2.67
N VAL A 10 3.36 -14.50 3.60
CA VAL A 10 3.06 -14.71 5.03
C VAL A 10 1.56 -14.86 5.24
N LEU A 11 0.75 -13.97 4.66
CA LEU A 11 -0.71 -14.01 4.78
C LEU A 11 -1.34 -15.28 4.20
N ARG A 12 -0.72 -15.91 3.19
CA ARG A 12 -1.17 -17.20 2.65
C ARG A 12 -0.83 -18.39 3.53
N LYS A 13 0.25 -18.29 4.32
CA LYS A 13 0.71 -19.37 5.20
C LYS A 13 0.09 -19.30 6.60
N VAL A 14 -0.20 -18.10 7.09
CA VAL A 14 -0.74 -17.90 8.43
C VAL A 14 -2.26 -18.06 8.42
N GLY A 15 -2.75 -19.00 9.23
CA GLY A 15 -4.18 -19.16 9.49
C GLY A 15 -4.71 -18.02 10.35
N LEU A 16 -5.26 -16.99 9.73
CA LEU A 16 -5.82 -15.82 10.40
C LEU A 16 -7.30 -15.98 10.78
N SER A 17 -7.89 -17.16 10.55
CA SER A 17 -9.32 -17.46 10.66
C SER A 17 -9.90 -17.31 12.07
N HIS A 18 -9.06 -17.37 13.12
CA HIS A 18 -9.49 -17.34 14.52
C HIS A 18 -9.36 -15.94 15.15
N GLN A 19 -9.00 -14.92 14.36
CA GLN A 19 -8.81 -13.56 14.84
C GLN A 19 -10.07 -12.72 14.59
N ASN A 20 -10.45 -11.90 15.57
CA ASN A 20 -11.57 -10.98 15.44
C ASN A 20 -11.12 -9.69 14.73
N PHE A 21 -11.17 -9.69 13.40
CA PHE A 21 -10.88 -8.50 12.61
C PHE A 21 -12.13 -7.64 12.39
N THR A 22 -11.91 -6.33 12.31
CA THR A 22 -12.91 -5.43 11.73
C THR A 22 -13.05 -5.70 10.24
N VAL A 23 -14.22 -5.37 9.66
CA VAL A 23 -14.47 -5.48 8.21
C VAL A 23 -13.39 -4.76 7.39
N HIS A 24 -12.87 -3.64 7.88
CA HIS A 24 -11.80 -2.90 7.20
C HIS A 24 -10.48 -3.69 7.17
N GLN A 25 -10.12 -4.34 8.27
CA GLN A 25 -8.93 -5.19 8.36
C GLN A 25 -9.07 -6.40 7.45
N GLU A 26 -10.22 -7.09 7.44
CA GLU A 26 -10.45 -8.24 6.56
C GLU A 26 -10.30 -7.88 5.08
N LYS A 27 -10.93 -6.76 4.66
CA LYS A 27 -10.80 -6.25 3.29
C LYS A 27 -9.35 -5.92 2.94
N THR A 28 -8.60 -5.36 3.88
CA THR A 28 -7.18 -5.04 3.69
C THR A 28 -6.35 -6.31 3.56
N LEU A 29 -6.51 -7.28 4.45
CA LEU A 29 -5.82 -8.57 4.40
C LEU A 29 -6.10 -9.29 3.07
N ARG A 30 -7.37 -9.36 2.65
CA ARG A 30 -7.75 -9.93 1.35
C ARG A 30 -7.09 -9.21 0.18
N ALA A 31 -7.09 -7.88 0.18
CA ALA A 31 -6.45 -7.09 -0.88
C ALA A 31 -4.93 -7.33 -0.95
N LEU A 32 -4.25 -7.44 0.20
CA LEU A 32 -2.82 -7.72 0.26
C LEU A 32 -2.51 -9.15 -0.22
N THR A 33 -3.30 -10.14 0.18
CA THR A 33 -3.15 -11.55 -0.23
C THR A 33 -3.31 -11.75 -1.73
N LEU A 34 -4.28 -11.09 -2.37
CA LEU A 34 -4.56 -11.26 -3.80
C LEU A 34 -3.72 -10.34 -4.71
N CYS A 35 -2.93 -9.44 -4.16
CA CYS A 35 -2.21 -8.43 -4.92
C CYS A 35 -1.18 -9.05 -5.89
N ARG A 36 -1.23 -8.64 -7.17
CA ARG A 36 -0.37 -9.15 -8.26
C ARG A 36 -0.54 -10.65 -8.50
N THR A 37 -1.78 -11.14 -8.42
CA THR A 37 -2.15 -12.51 -8.77
C THR A 37 -3.23 -12.51 -9.85
N ALA A 38 -3.44 -13.65 -10.50
CA ALA A 38 -4.49 -13.85 -11.49
C ALA A 38 -5.90 -13.54 -10.96
N ALA A 39 -6.12 -13.62 -9.64
CA ALA A 39 -7.41 -13.30 -9.01
C ALA A 39 -7.85 -11.83 -9.22
N LEU A 40 -6.91 -10.92 -9.52
CA LEU A 40 -7.21 -9.53 -9.85
C LEU A 40 -7.15 -9.23 -11.35
N GLY A 41 -7.01 -10.26 -12.19
CA GLY A 41 -6.75 -10.12 -13.62
C GLY A 41 -5.34 -9.61 -13.92
N GLY A 42 -5.07 -9.39 -15.20
CA GLY A 42 -3.78 -8.92 -15.69
C GLY A 42 -3.79 -8.64 -17.18
N HIS A 43 -2.61 -8.30 -17.69
CA HIS A 43 -2.35 -8.03 -19.09
C HIS A 43 -1.34 -9.05 -19.63
N VAL A 44 -1.46 -9.34 -20.91
CA VAL A 44 -0.50 -10.17 -21.65
C VAL A 44 0.07 -9.25 -22.72
N ASP A 45 1.34 -8.94 -22.59
CA ASP A 45 2.07 -8.08 -23.51
C ASP A 45 2.92 -8.97 -24.42
N ALA A 46 2.83 -8.78 -25.73
CA ALA A 46 3.62 -9.48 -26.72
C ALA A 46 4.52 -8.49 -27.45
N CYS A 47 5.81 -8.81 -27.59
CA CYS A 47 6.74 -8.01 -28.37
C CYS A 47 6.65 -8.39 -29.85
N ASP A 48 6.26 -7.45 -30.70
CA ASP A 48 6.13 -7.69 -32.15
C ASP A 48 7.48 -7.97 -32.84
N ALA A 49 8.60 -7.60 -32.21
CA ALA A 49 9.94 -7.78 -32.79
C ALA A 49 10.58 -9.14 -32.48
N CYS A 50 10.38 -9.67 -31.26
CA CYS A 50 11.02 -10.93 -30.83
C CYS A 50 10.03 -12.01 -30.39
N GLY A 51 8.73 -11.74 -30.39
CA GLY A 51 7.69 -12.67 -29.98
C GLY A 51 7.65 -12.95 -28.48
N ASN A 52 8.45 -12.25 -27.66
CA ASN A 52 8.45 -12.45 -26.21
C ASN A 52 7.10 -12.06 -25.62
N ILE A 53 6.52 -12.97 -24.83
CA ILE A 53 5.25 -12.76 -24.12
C ILE A 53 5.55 -12.55 -22.64
N SER A 54 5.07 -11.45 -22.08
CA SER A 54 5.12 -11.18 -20.64
C SER A 54 3.73 -11.01 -20.06
N ILE A 55 3.49 -11.61 -18.90
CA ILE A 55 2.23 -11.51 -18.17
C ILE A 55 2.44 -10.57 -16.98
N SER A 56 1.57 -9.57 -16.85
CA SER A 56 1.59 -8.62 -15.74
C SER A 56 0.25 -8.64 -14.99
N TYR A 57 0.27 -8.99 -13.71
CA TYR A 57 -0.95 -9.02 -12.88
C TYR A 57 -1.26 -7.66 -12.27
N ASN A 58 -2.55 -7.39 -12.05
CA ASN A 58 -3.04 -6.12 -11.52
C ASN A 58 -2.67 -5.91 -10.04
N SER A 59 -2.38 -4.65 -9.70
CA SER A 59 -2.15 -4.19 -8.33
C SER A 59 -3.46 -4.12 -7.53
N CYS A 60 -3.45 -4.40 -6.22
CA CYS A 60 -4.64 -4.23 -5.39
C CYS A 60 -4.96 -2.77 -5.02
N ARG A 61 -4.04 -1.83 -5.31
CA ARG A 61 -4.15 -0.37 -5.05
C ARG A 61 -4.42 0.02 -3.60
N ASN A 62 -4.35 -0.91 -2.64
CA ASN A 62 -4.55 -0.62 -1.23
C ASN A 62 -3.34 0.15 -0.65
N ARG A 63 -3.60 1.22 0.13
CA ARG A 63 -2.59 2.08 0.77
C ARG A 63 -1.63 1.33 1.70
N HIS A 64 -2.08 0.21 2.26
CA HIS A 64 -1.29 -0.63 3.16
C HIS A 64 -0.45 -1.68 2.42
N CYS A 65 -0.60 -1.83 1.10
CA CYS A 65 0.16 -2.81 0.33
C CYS A 65 1.55 -2.27 0.01
N PRO A 66 2.65 -2.92 0.47
CA PRO A 66 4.02 -2.47 0.21
C PRO A 66 4.34 -2.37 -1.28
N LYS A 67 3.75 -3.26 -2.10
CA LYS A 67 3.97 -3.34 -3.55
C LYS A 67 3.21 -2.29 -4.37
N CYS A 68 2.19 -1.66 -3.80
CA CYS A 68 1.29 -0.79 -4.56
C CYS A 68 1.48 0.69 -4.19
N GLN A 69 1.11 1.06 -2.97
CA GLN A 69 1.11 2.45 -2.52
C GLN A 69 1.92 2.62 -1.22
N GLY A 70 2.38 1.53 -0.62
CA GLY A 70 3.20 1.57 0.59
C GLY A 70 4.53 2.30 0.39
N HIS A 71 5.21 2.07 -0.75
CA HIS A 71 6.44 2.81 -1.08
C HIS A 71 6.20 4.32 -1.22
N LYS A 72 5.08 4.75 -1.82
CA LYS A 72 4.76 6.18 -1.93
C LYS A 72 4.53 6.84 -0.58
N ARG A 73 3.92 6.12 0.37
CA ARG A 73 3.80 6.59 1.75
C ARG A 73 5.19 6.78 2.37
N GLU A 74 6.08 5.82 2.15
CA GLU A 74 7.45 5.88 2.68
C GLU A 74 8.24 7.04 2.07
N GLU A 75 8.19 7.22 0.74
CA GLU A 75 8.78 8.36 0.04
C GLU A 75 8.23 9.70 0.58
N TRP A 76 6.92 9.78 0.81
CA TRP A 76 6.29 10.97 1.39
C TRP A 76 6.77 11.23 2.83
N ILE A 77 6.89 10.19 3.66
CA ILE A 77 7.41 10.31 5.04
C ILE A 77 8.84 10.85 4.98
N GLN A 78 9.71 10.23 4.19
CA GLN A 78 11.11 10.65 4.07
C GLN A 78 11.25 12.08 3.57
N ALA A 79 10.42 12.51 2.61
CA ALA A 79 10.41 13.89 2.15
C ALA A 79 9.95 14.87 3.24
N ARG A 80 8.98 14.50 4.07
CA ARG A 80 8.52 15.34 5.20
C ARG A 80 9.50 15.35 6.37
N GLU A 81 10.22 14.26 6.59
CA GLU A 81 11.26 14.18 7.62
C GLU A 81 12.43 15.13 7.32
N GLN A 82 12.73 15.38 6.04
CA GLN A 82 13.73 16.37 5.64
C GLN A 82 13.33 17.81 5.96
N ASP A 83 12.03 18.09 6.09
CA ASP A 83 11.51 19.40 6.45
C ASP A 83 11.54 19.65 7.99
N LEU A 84 11.90 18.63 8.79
CA LEU A 84 11.90 18.74 10.25
C LEU A 84 13.11 19.53 10.75
N LEU A 85 12.84 20.53 11.57
CA LEU A 85 13.88 21.25 12.31
C LEU A 85 14.37 20.39 13.48
N PRO A 86 15.65 20.53 13.90
CA PRO A 86 16.22 19.81 15.04
C PRO A 86 15.74 20.42 16.39
N CYS A 87 14.43 20.54 16.56
CA CYS A 87 13.79 21.04 17.77
C CYS A 87 12.51 20.25 18.07
N SER A 88 11.98 20.40 19.28
CA SER A 88 10.66 19.84 19.60
C SER A 88 9.59 20.45 18.69
N TYR A 89 8.83 19.60 18.02
CA TYR A 89 7.74 20.00 17.12
C TYR A 89 6.38 19.67 17.74
N TYR A 90 5.47 20.64 17.76
CA TYR A 90 4.11 20.48 18.27
C TYR A 90 3.11 20.90 17.20
N HIS A 91 2.26 19.96 16.76
CA HIS A 91 1.14 20.28 15.87
C HIS A 91 -0.06 20.70 16.72
N LEU A 92 -0.36 22.00 16.74
CA LEU A 92 -1.52 22.54 17.43
C LEU A 92 -2.70 22.64 16.46
N VAL A 93 -3.80 21.96 16.79
CA VAL A 93 -5.07 22.07 16.08
C VAL A 93 -6.06 22.74 17.02
N PHE A 94 -6.64 23.86 16.59
CA PHE A 94 -7.65 24.59 17.34
C PHE A 94 -8.76 25.08 16.40
N THR A 95 -9.96 25.22 16.94
CA THR A 95 -11.10 25.77 16.21
C THR A 95 -10.97 27.29 16.18
N LEU A 96 -11.13 27.90 15.01
CA LEU A 96 -11.18 29.36 14.91
C LEU A 96 -12.49 29.91 15.48
N PRO A 97 -12.46 31.03 16.22
CA PRO A 97 -13.67 31.73 16.64
C PRO A 97 -14.54 32.13 15.45
N ASP A 98 -15.86 32.02 15.61
CA ASP A 98 -16.82 32.32 14.55
C ASP A 98 -16.74 33.77 14.05
N SER A 99 -16.35 34.70 14.94
CA SER A 99 -16.13 36.11 14.60
C SER A 99 -15.00 36.37 13.60
N LEU A 100 -14.17 35.38 13.29
CA LEU A 100 -13.11 35.45 12.28
C LEU A 100 -13.52 34.84 10.93
N ASN A 101 -14.71 34.23 10.84
CA ASN A 101 -15.27 33.71 9.60
C ASN A 101 -16.08 34.85 8.95
N GLY A 102 -15.45 35.61 8.05
CA GLY A 102 -16.06 36.74 7.33
C GLY A 102 -17.16 36.36 6.34
#